data_AF-A0A5R9NX26-F1
#
_entry.id   AF-A0A5R9NX26-F1
#
_cell.length_a   1.000
_cell.length_b   1.000
_cell.length_c   1.000
_cell.angle_alpha   90.00
_cell.angle_beta   90.00
_cell.angle_gamma   90.00
#
_symmetry.space_group_name_H-M   'P 1'
#
loop_
_entity.id
_entity.type
_entity.pdbx_description
1 polymer ?
#
loop_
_entity_poly.entity_id
_entity_poly.type
_entity_poly.pdbx_seq_one_letter_code
_entity_poly.pdbx_strand_id
1 'polypeptide(L)'
;MFHFTHPDNVDDILREGLKVGRAIATDSGVAWTLDFYETNPIYLTTLESDFLKAFQETEWADFARFEIDISKLNLVADLASLADKGARYVGGMFDLRCKPNLEPLMAFADDYGFLEIEHLIDPASTAAKIAISITGTAACLSDISPQLLTLNNEISPSPRR
;
A
#
# COMPACT_ATOMS: atom_id res chain seq x y z
N MET A 1 6.43 -9.48 -1.80
CA MET A 1 6.09 -8.37 -0.87
C MET A 1 5.33 -8.96 0.31
N PHE A 2 5.12 -8.20 1.38
CA PHE A 2 4.41 -8.65 2.57
C PHE A 2 3.06 -7.96 2.70
N HIS A 3 2.08 -8.71 3.20
CA HIS A 3 0.84 -8.18 3.76
C HIS A 3 0.79 -8.54 5.24
N PHE A 4 0.30 -7.62 6.04
CA PHE A 4 0.20 -7.81 7.46
C PHE A 4 -1.23 -7.58 7.93
N THR A 5 -1.67 -8.37 8.90
CA THR A 5 -3.07 -8.42 9.33
C THR A 5 -3.17 -8.84 10.80
N HIS A 6 -4.34 -8.65 11.39
CA HIS A 6 -4.68 -9.20 12.69
C HIS A 6 -4.68 -10.75 12.63
N PRO A 7 -4.21 -11.46 13.67
CA PRO A 7 -4.20 -12.92 13.70
C PRO A 7 -5.57 -13.57 13.44
N ASP A 8 -6.66 -12.93 13.89
CA ASP A 8 -8.04 -13.44 13.68
C ASP A 8 -8.42 -13.59 12.20
N ASN A 9 -7.74 -12.87 11.30
CA ASN A 9 -8.02 -12.95 9.86
C ASN A 9 -7.26 -14.09 9.17
N VAL A 10 -6.30 -14.74 9.84
CA VAL A 10 -5.36 -15.69 9.21
C VAL A 10 -6.09 -16.87 8.58
N ASP A 11 -7.02 -17.50 9.30
CA ASP A 11 -7.74 -18.68 8.81
C ASP A 11 -8.58 -18.34 7.57
N ASP A 12 -9.25 -17.20 7.58
CA ASP A 12 -10.02 -16.73 6.43
C ASP A 12 -9.12 -16.40 5.23
N ILE A 13 -7.98 -15.77 5.45
CA ILE A 13 -7.02 -15.42 4.39
C ILE A 13 -6.40 -16.69 3.78
N LEU A 14 -6.05 -17.68 4.60
CA LEU A 14 -5.54 -18.97 4.11
C LEU A 14 -6.60 -19.74 3.30
N ARG A 15 -7.88 -19.59 3.66
CA ARG A 15 -8.99 -20.27 2.96
C ARG A 15 -9.39 -19.56 1.66
N GLU A 16 -9.55 -18.24 1.70
CA GLU A 16 -10.24 -17.45 0.67
C GLU A 16 -9.31 -16.48 -0.08
N GLY A 17 -8.14 -16.23 0.47
CA GLY A 17 -7.17 -15.27 -0.04
C GLY A 17 -7.39 -13.89 0.56
N LEU A 18 -6.64 -12.92 0.06
CA LEU A 18 -6.87 -11.52 0.39
C LEU A 18 -7.94 -10.96 -0.56
N LYS A 19 -8.90 -10.24 0.01
CA LYS A 19 -10.05 -9.69 -0.71
C LYS A 19 -10.00 -8.18 -0.74
N VAL A 20 -10.21 -7.60 -1.92
CA VAL A 20 -10.46 -6.16 -2.03
C VAL A 20 -11.83 -5.82 -1.45
N GLY A 21 -12.04 -4.54 -1.10
CA GLY A 21 -13.34 -4.06 -0.60
C GLY A 21 -13.69 -4.52 0.82
N ARG A 22 -12.78 -5.21 1.53
CA ARG A 22 -12.93 -5.40 2.98
C ARG A 22 -12.98 -4.02 3.65
N ALA A 23 -13.97 -3.77 4.49
CA ALA A 23 -14.14 -2.45 5.10
C ALA A 23 -12.89 -2.06 5.92
N ILE A 24 -12.33 -0.88 5.66
CA ILE A 24 -11.41 -0.22 6.57
C ILE A 24 -12.25 0.41 7.69
N ALA A 25 -11.69 0.56 8.89
CA ALA A 25 -12.24 1.52 9.84
C ALA A 25 -12.33 2.90 9.15
N THR A 26 -13.55 3.43 9.05
CA THR A 26 -13.93 4.59 8.23
C THR A 26 -13.30 5.92 8.65
N ASP A 27 -12.59 5.96 9.78
CA ASP A 27 -11.90 7.14 10.31
C ASP A 27 -10.42 7.24 9.88
N SER A 28 -9.98 6.41 8.94
CA SER A 28 -8.58 6.40 8.51
C SER A 28 -8.27 7.56 7.55
N GLY A 29 -7.12 8.23 7.74
CA GLY A 29 -6.62 9.34 6.90
C GLY A 29 -6.35 8.98 5.43
N VAL A 30 -6.71 7.77 5.01
CA VAL A 30 -6.58 7.23 3.65
C VAL A 30 -7.92 7.15 2.91
N ALA A 31 -9.04 7.54 3.52
CA ALA A 31 -10.36 7.43 2.89
C ALA A 31 -10.46 8.12 1.52
N TRP A 32 -9.71 9.21 1.32
CA TRP A 32 -9.66 9.95 0.04
C TRP A 32 -9.06 9.13 -1.11
N THR A 33 -8.27 8.09 -0.84
CA THR A 33 -7.70 7.24 -1.91
C THR A 33 -8.77 6.36 -2.56
N LEU A 34 -9.89 6.12 -1.89
CA LEU A 34 -11.00 5.31 -2.41
C LEU A 34 -11.70 5.99 -3.58
N ASP A 35 -11.65 7.32 -3.68
CA ASP A 35 -12.16 8.06 -4.84
C ASP A 35 -11.42 7.69 -6.15
N PHE A 36 -10.22 7.11 -6.04
CA PHE A 36 -9.38 6.72 -7.16
C PHE A 36 -9.31 5.20 -7.36
N TYR A 37 -9.28 4.45 -6.26
CA TYR A 37 -9.21 2.99 -6.34
C TYR A 37 -10.57 2.33 -6.61
N GLU A 38 -11.68 3.03 -6.40
CA GLU A 38 -13.07 2.55 -6.49
C GLU A 38 -13.44 1.40 -5.51
N THR A 39 -12.43 0.80 -4.86
CA THR A 39 -12.53 -0.25 -3.87
C THR A 39 -11.43 -0.07 -2.82
N ASN A 40 -11.61 -0.66 -1.64
CA ASN A 40 -10.49 -0.73 -0.69
C ASN A 40 -9.43 -1.69 -1.23
N PRO A 41 -8.21 -1.23 -1.56
CA PRO A 41 -7.18 -2.09 -2.10
C PRO A 41 -6.57 -2.99 -1.03
N ILE A 42 -5.85 -4.01 -1.48
CA ILE A 42 -4.97 -4.79 -0.63
C ILE A 42 -3.60 -4.09 -0.61
N TYR A 43 -3.20 -3.59 0.55
CA TYR A 43 -1.91 -2.91 0.74
C TYR A 43 -0.79 -3.92 1.01
N LEU A 44 0.33 -3.73 0.31
CA LEU A 44 1.54 -4.56 0.34
C LEU A 44 2.76 -3.70 0.64
N THR A 45 3.75 -4.24 1.34
CA THR A 45 5.01 -3.55 1.65
C THR A 45 6.23 -4.46 1.51
N THR A 46 7.37 -3.89 1.13
CA THR A 46 8.70 -4.52 1.26
C THR A 46 9.40 -4.12 2.57
N LEU A 47 8.89 -3.11 3.27
CA LEU A 47 9.47 -2.51 4.46
C LEU A 47 8.67 -2.90 5.70
N GLU A 48 9.21 -3.84 6.49
CA GLU A 48 8.59 -4.26 7.76
C GLU A 48 8.52 -3.11 8.77
N SER A 49 9.49 -2.19 8.73
CA SER A 49 9.59 -1.07 9.68
C SER A 49 8.44 -0.07 9.57
N ASP A 50 7.91 0.15 8.36
CA ASP A 50 6.87 1.15 8.10
C ASP A 50 5.52 0.63 8.60
N PHE A 51 5.28 -0.68 8.42
CA PHE A 51 4.17 -1.36 9.08
C PHE A 51 4.29 -1.28 10.62
N LEU A 52 5.45 -1.66 11.19
CA LEU A 52 5.66 -1.64 12.64
C LEU A 52 5.44 -0.26 13.27
N LYS A 53 5.79 0.83 12.58
CA LYS A 53 5.56 2.20 13.08
C LYS A 53 4.09 2.60 13.05
N ALA A 54 3.40 2.39 11.93
CA ALA A 54 1.95 2.63 11.85
C ALA A 54 1.20 1.78 12.89
N PHE A 55 1.73 0.59 13.21
CA PHE A 55 1.17 -0.33 14.18
C PHE A 55 1.40 0.02 15.65
N GLN A 56 2.52 0.68 15.99
CA GLN A 56 2.74 1.20 17.35
C GLN A 56 1.66 2.19 17.80
N GLU A 57 0.90 2.74 16.84
CA GLU A 57 -0.23 3.64 17.05
C GLU A 57 -1.58 2.90 17.09
N THR A 58 -1.64 1.63 16.67
CA THR A 58 -2.84 0.78 16.71
C THR A 58 -2.81 -0.17 17.92
N GLU A 59 -3.98 -0.53 18.46
CA GLU A 59 -4.11 -1.39 19.66
C GLU A 59 -3.78 -2.88 19.44
N TRP A 60 -3.17 -3.28 18.32
CA TRP A 60 -2.95 -4.69 18.03
C TRP A 60 -1.72 -5.20 18.79
N ALA A 61 -1.96 -6.07 19.78
CA ALA A 61 -0.90 -6.68 20.58
C ALA A 61 -0.01 -7.62 19.76
N ASP A 62 -0.59 -8.22 18.71
CA ASP A 62 -0.01 -9.24 17.84
C ASP A 62 -0.39 -8.98 16.38
N PHE A 63 0.43 -9.47 15.44
CA PHE A 63 0.14 -9.42 14.00
C PHE A 63 0.56 -10.72 13.30
N ALA A 64 -0.05 -10.99 12.15
CA ALA A 64 0.36 -12.07 11.24
C ALA A 64 0.89 -11.48 9.93
N ARG A 65 1.97 -12.10 9.41
CA ARG A 65 2.63 -11.68 8.17
C ARG A 65 2.47 -12.74 7.09
N PHE A 66 1.91 -12.34 5.96
CA PHE A 66 1.87 -13.11 4.74
C PHE A 66 2.93 -12.59 3.77
N GLU A 67 3.80 -13.47 3.30
CA GLU A 67 4.61 -13.23 2.12
C GLU A 67 3.80 -13.56 0.86
N ILE A 68 3.88 -12.66 -0.11
CA ILE A 68 3.09 -12.70 -1.33
C ILE A 68 4.01 -12.80 -2.55
N ASP A 69 3.76 -13.82 -3.37
CA ASP A 69 4.28 -13.89 -4.75
C ASP A 69 3.57 -12.84 -5.61
N ILE A 70 4.30 -11.77 -5.91
CA ILE A 70 3.81 -10.64 -6.70
C ILE A 70 3.99 -10.83 -8.21
N SER A 71 4.62 -11.90 -8.67
CA SER A 71 5.01 -12.08 -10.08
C SER A 71 3.84 -12.08 -11.06
N LYS A 72 2.62 -12.34 -10.57
CA LYS A 72 1.38 -12.39 -11.35
C LYS A 72 0.37 -11.32 -10.95
N LEU A 73 0.77 -10.35 -10.11
CA LEU A 73 -0.12 -9.31 -9.62
C LEU A 73 0.05 -8.01 -10.41
N ASN A 74 -1.09 -7.39 -10.74
CA ASN A 74 -1.12 -6.03 -11.26
C ASN A 74 -1.09 -5.09 -10.07
N LEU A 75 0.11 -4.60 -9.74
CA LEU A 75 0.33 -3.68 -8.63
C LEU A 75 0.26 -2.24 -9.12
N VAL A 76 -0.33 -1.38 -8.31
CA VAL A 76 -0.40 0.07 -8.51
C VAL A 76 0.29 0.79 -7.36
N ALA A 77 0.54 2.09 -7.52
CA ALA A 77 1.14 2.87 -6.44
C ALA A 77 0.21 2.92 -5.23
N ASP A 78 0.79 2.80 -4.03
CA ASP A 78 0.13 3.15 -2.78
C ASP A 78 0.11 4.68 -2.63
N LEU A 79 -1.05 5.28 -2.86
CA LEU A 79 -1.24 6.73 -2.83
C LEU A 79 -1.05 7.30 -1.42
N ALA A 80 -1.47 6.57 -0.38
CA ALA A 80 -1.29 7.01 1.00
C ALA A 80 0.21 7.08 1.34
N SER A 81 0.96 6.03 0.99
CA SER A 81 2.41 6.00 1.22
C SER A 81 3.16 7.09 0.44
N LEU A 82 2.70 7.47 -0.76
CA LEU A 82 3.26 8.64 -1.47
C LEU A 82 3.01 9.95 -0.71
N ALA A 83 1.81 10.13 -0.15
CA ALA A 83 1.50 11.28 0.68
C ALA A 83 2.39 11.33 1.95
N ASP A 84 2.63 10.18 2.57
CA ASP A 84 3.54 10.04 3.72
C ASP A 84 5.00 10.36 3.36
N LYS A 85 5.41 10.08 2.12
CA LYS A 85 6.71 10.51 1.56
C LYS A 85 6.72 12.00 1.15
N GLY A 86 5.64 12.73 1.40
CA GLY A 86 5.55 14.18 1.27
C GLY A 86 4.90 14.68 -0.02
N ALA A 87 4.37 13.80 -0.87
CA ALA A 87 3.54 14.22 -2.00
C ALA A 87 2.29 14.93 -1.46
N ARG A 88 1.91 16.06 -2.04
CA ARG A 88 0.69 16.78 -1.60
C ARG A 88 -0.43 16.58 -2.59
N TYR A 89 -1.51 15.97 -2.13
CA TYR A 89 -2.70 15.77 -2.96
C TYR A 89 -3.38 17.13 -3.26
N VAL A 90 -3.63 17.39 -4.54
CA VAL A 90 -4.29 18.59 -5.05
C VAL A 90 -5.22 18.18 -6.19
N GLY A 91 -6.50 17.91 -5.87
CA GLY A 91 -7.58 17.81 -6.85
C GLY A 91 -7.37 16.80 -7.99
N GLY A 92 -6.94 15.58 -7.67
CA GLY A 92 -6.66 14.53 -8.66
C GLY A 92 -5.19 14.39 -9.05
N MET A 93 -4.32 15.25 -8.50
CA MET A 93 -2.89 15.25 -8.79
C MET A 93 -2.06 15.25 -7.50
N PHE A 94 -0.80 14.85 -7.62
CA PHE A 94 0.21 15.07 -6.59
C PHE A 94 1.17 16.20 -6.97
N ASP A 95 1.30 17.18 -6.09
CA ASP A 95 2.38 18.16 -6.14
C ASP A 95 3.68 17.53 -5.60
N LEU A 96 4.64 17.33 -6.50
CA LEU A 96 5.94 16.72 -6.23
C LEU A 96 7.05 17.76 -6.01
N ARG A 97 6.74 19.06 -6.09
CA ARG A 97 7.76 20.11 -6.04
C ARG A 97 8.50 20.10 -4.70
N CYS A 98 9.81 20.33 -4.80
CA CYS A 98 10.71 20.38 -3.65
C CYS A 98 10.64 19.10 -2.78
N LYS A 99 10.50 17.92 -3.41
CA LYS A 99 10.55 16.60 -2.74
C LYS A 99 11.70 15.77 -3.34
N PRO A 100 12.94 15.89 -2.80
CA PRO A 100 14.11 15.21 -3.37
C PRO A 100 13.95 13.69 -3.46
N ASN A 101 13.24 13.08 -2.51
CA ASN A 101 12.95 11.65 -2.49
C ASN A 101 11.93 11.20 -3.54
N LEU A 102 11.17 12.14 -4.12
CA LEU A 102 10.20 11.88 -5.19
C LEU A 102 10.70 12.39 -6.55
N GLU A 103 11.94 12.88 -6.63
CA GLU A 103 12.53 13.41 -7.87
C GLU A 103 12.42 12.44 -9.07
N PRO A 104 12.58 11.10 -8.91
CA PRO A 104 12.41 10.18 -10.04
C PRO A 104 11.00 10.17 -10.64
N LEU A 105 9.98 10.66 -9.92
CA LEU A 105 8.62 10.79 -10.44
C LEU A 105 8.39 12.08 -11.24
N MET A 106 9.30 13.05 -11.17
CA MET A 106 9.18 14.33 -11.89
C MET A 106 9.17 14.16 -13.41
N ALA A 107 9.75 13.08 -13.94
CA ALA A 107 9.72 12.78 -15.37
C ALA A 107 8.32 12.46 -15.91
N PHE A 108 7.35 12.20 -15.01
CA PHE A 108 5.95 11.93 -15.35
C PHE A 108 5.01 13.06 -14.92
N ALA A 109 5.54 14.08 -14.25
CA ALA A 109 4.79 15.27 -13.88
C ALA A 109 4.75 16.27 -15.04
N ASP A 110 3.78 17.19 -15.00
CA ASP A 110 3.73 18.33 -15.89
C ASP A 110 4.87 19.33 -15.63
N ASP A 111 4.94 20.38 -16.46
CA ASP A 111 5.93 21.46 -16.33
C ASP A 111 5.85 22.22 -14.99
N TYR A 112 4.75 22.06 -14.26
CA TYR A 112 4.51 22.66 -12.96
C TYR A 112 4.79 21.71 -11.79
N GLY A 113 5.21 20.47 -12.06
CA GLY A 113 5.54 19.46 -11.06
C GLY A 113 4.34 18.74 -10.46
N PHE A 114 3.20 18.72 -11.16
CA PHE A 114 2.02 17.95 -10.78
C PHE A 114 1.96 16.63 -11.56
N LEU A 115 1.77 15.53 -10.83
CA LEU A 115 1.57 14.19 -11.39
C LEU A 115 0.12 13.76 -11.25
N GLU A 116 -0.55 13.48 -12.36
CA GLU A 116 -1.92 12.95 -12.39
C GLU A 116 -2.00 11.57 -11.72
N ILE A 117 -3.04 11.37 -10.89
CA ILE A 117 -3.24 10.11 -10.18
C ILE A 117 -3.52 8.95 -11.14
N GLU A 118 -4.11 9.19 -12.32
CA GLU A 118 -4.33 8.13 -13.32
C GLU A 118 -3.02 7.41 -13.68
N HIS A 119 -1.89 8.13 -13.73
CA HIS A 119 -0.58 7.53 -14.00
C HIS A 119 -0.06 6.65 -12.85
N LEU A 120 -0.61 6.77 -11.65
CA LEU A 120 -0.21 6.02 -10.46
C LEU A 120 -1.11 4.81 -10.19
N ILE A 121 -2.36 4.85 -10.68
CA ILE A 121 -3.33 3.76 -10.54
C ILE A 121 -3.40 2.84 -11.78
N ASP A 122 -2.68 3.16 -12.85
CA ASP A 122 -2.47 2.26 -13.98
C ASP A 122 -1.31 1.27 -13.68
N PRO A 123 -1.57 -0.06 -13.57
CA PRO A 123 -0.51 -1.04 -13.30
C PRO A 123 0.52 -1.18 -14.43
N ALA A 124 0.18 -0.77 -15.66
CA ALA A 124 1.11 -0.78 -16.78
C ALA A 124 2.09 0.42 -16.71
N SER A 125 1.70 1.50 -16.04
CA SER A 125 2.45 2.75 -15.99
C SER A 125 3.83 2.62 -15.36
N THR A 126 4.81 3.27 -15.97
CA THR A 126 6.16 3.40 -15.40
C THR A 126 6.13 4.26 -14.14
N ALA A 127 5.27 5.28 -14.06
CA ALA A 127 5.16 6.14 -12.88
C ALA A 127 4.73 5.33 -11.65
N ALA A 128 3.73 4.45 -11.79
CA ALA A 128 3.30 3.54 -10.72
C ALA A 128 4.45 2.65 -10.23
N LYS A 129 5.22 2.05 -11.15
CA LYS A 129 6.37 1.19 -10.81
C LYS A 129 7.48 1.95 -10.07
N ILE A 130 7.76 3.19 -10.49
CA ILE A 130 8.74 4.06 -9.83
C ILE A 130 8.25 4.46 -8.44
N ALA A 131 6.97 4.79 -8.29
CA ALA A 131 6.36 5.11 -6.99
C ALA A 131 6.46 3.93 -6.01
N ILE A 132 6.16 2.71 -6.46
CA ILE A 132 6.31 1.48 -5.64
C ILE A 132 7.77 1.29 -5.23
N SER A 133 8.72 1.52 -6.15
CA SER A 133 10.15 1.41 -5.86
C SER A 133 10.62 2.41 -4.79
N ILE A 134 10.16 3.67 -4.87
CA ILE A 134 10.51 4.73 -3.93
C ILE A 134 9.90 4.47 -2.54
N THR A 135 8.63 4.09 -2.50
CA THR A 135 7.88 3.94 -1.25
C THR A 135 8.16 2.60 -0.58
N GLY A 136 8.50 1.57 -1.35
CA GLY A 136 8.53 0.19 -0.89
C GLY A 136 7.14 -0.41 -0.70
N THR A 137 6.08 0.30 -1.09
CA THR A 137 4.69 -0.08 -0.86
C THR A 137 3.90 -0.11 -2.16
N ALA A 138 2.90 -0.97 -2.23
CA ALA A 138 2.01 -1.10 -3.37
C ALA A 138 0.57 -1.37 -2.93
N ALA A 139 -0.37 -0.99 -3.79
CA ALA A 139 -1.75 -1.40 -3.67
C ALA A 139 -2.07 -2.44 -4.76
N CYS A 140 -2.89 -3.44 -4.41
CA CYS A 140 -3.46 -4.40 -5.35
C CYS A 140 -4.97 -4.20 -5.41
N LEU A 141 -5.49 -3.95 -6.61
CA LEU A 141 -6.91 -3.65 -6.87
C LEU A 141 -7.73 -4.90 -7.23
N SER A 142 -7.15 -6.08 -7.04
CA SER A 142 -7.79 -7.37 -7.29
C SER A 142 -7.51 -8.33 -6.15
N ASP A 143 -8.41 -9.27 -5.92
CA ASP A 143 -8.20 -10.35 -4.97
C ASP A 143 -6.87 -11.08 -5.20
N ILE A 144 -6.20 -11.47 -4.11
CA ILE A 144 -4.98 -12.27 -4.15
C ILE A 144 -5.32 -13.68 -3.69
N SER A 145 -5.12 -14.64 -4.59
CA SER A 145 -5.46 -16.04 -4.34
C SER A 145 -4.60 -16.67 -3.24
N PRO A 146 -5.14 -17.59 -2.42
CA PRO A 146 -4.37 -18.30 -1.38
C PRO A 146 -3.07 -18.92 -1.87
N GLN A 147 -3.01 -19.40 -3.11
CA GLN A 147 -1.81 -20.07 -3.64
C GLN A 147 -0.62 -19.11 -3.85
N LEU A 148 -0.84 -17.81 -3.76
CA LEU A 148 0.21 -16.79 -3.81
C LEU A 148 0.68 -16.36 -2.43
N LEU A 149 0.09 -16.91 -1.36
CA LEU A 149 0.31 -16.49 0.02
C LEU A 149 1.10 -17.56 0.78
N THR A 150 2.16 -17.15 1.46
CA THR A 150 2.86 -17.96 2.46
C THR A 150 2.76 -17.27 3.81
N LEU A 151 2.17 -17.94 4.80
CA LEU A 151 2.18 -17.44 6.18
C LEU A 151 3.59 -17.62 6.76
N ASN A 152 4.23 -16.52 7.14
CA ASN A 152 5.51 -16.57 7.85
C ASN A 152 5.23 -16.47 9.35
N ASN A 153 5.42 -17.60 10.06
CA ASN A 153 4.96 -17.94 11.42
C ASN A 153 5.39 -17.06 12.62
N GLU A 154 5.69 -15.78 12.43
CA GLU A 154 5.92 -14.89 13.56
C GLU A 154 4.64 -14.15 13.89
N ILE A 155 3.84 -14.73 14.79
CA ILE A 155 3.02 -13.93 15.71
C ILE A 155 4.03 -13.23 16.61
N SER A 156 4.56 -12.12 16.13
CA SER A 156 5.52 -11.31 16.88
C SER A 156 4.73 -10.47 17.88
N PRO A 157 4.99 -10.60 19.18
CA PRO A 157 4.42 -9.68 20.14
C PRO A 157 4.93 -8.28 19.81
N SER A 158 4.04 -7.28 19.79
CA SER A 158 4.50 -5.91 19.64
C SER A 158 5.54 -5.60 20.74
N PRO A 159 6.62 -4.86 20.43
CA PRO A 159 7.60 -4.50 21.44
C PRO A 159 6.90 -3.73 22.55
N ARG A 160 6.80 -4.35 23.74
CA ARG A 160 6.18 -3.73 24.92
C ARG A 160 6.90 -2.42 25.23
N ARG A 161 6.11 -1.35 25.40
CA ARG A 161 6.59 -0.03 25.84
C ARG A 161 7.31 -0.08 27.18
#